data_AF-A0A6L7XQT1-F1
#
_entry.id   AF-A0A6L7XQT1-F1
#
_cell.length_a   1.000
_cell.length_b   1.000
_cell.length_c   1.000
_cell.angle_alpha   90.00
_cell.angle_beta   90.00
_cell.angle_gamma   90.00
#
_symmetry.space_group_name_H-M   'P 1'
#
loop_
_entity.id
_entity.type
_entity.pdbx_description
1 polymer ?
#
loop_
_entity_poly.entity_id
_entity_poly.type
_entity_poly.pdbx_seq_one_letter_code
_entity_poly.pdbx_strand_id
1 'polypeptide(L)'
;MIAYVLSADWGKAAGKRAVYVAEVGARSIGRCKPPTGGWTAKALLRVAEGLSRHGAVLVGVDVVLGLPDGYWHSARKDGGRLSATFVEWLAALRPSGGFFRESRTAEEWMPERPWFRVPPGQGGLSRYKARVPGGMLRRIDRATAGKPVFAVSGFPGSVGSGTRTFWQELGPLLARERDFTVWPFEGAAASPGADGGVVLCETYPRLAYAGALADELPASALAWPKSKAAARAEGCERLVRAGWIDGHGVRLDHLECARANEDDFDALFTAAAVLRCVVERRALVSSEWVDEVAEGGMLLAGPVRPGAGRRPRRVQSKAASATMHVCPISGCSKVFRGSRAGWDKHIERPAAHPDWRADVADPAERRRLFREDFADWLA
;
A
#
# COMPACT_ATOMS: atom_id res chain seq x y z
N MET A 1 21.14 14.83 13.19
CA MET A 1 21.29 13.42 12.73
C MET A 1 20.11 12.63 13.27
N ILE A 2 19.54 11.73 12.47
CA ILE A 2 18.44 10.85 12.88
C ILE A 2 18.96 9.91 13.98
N ALA A 3 18.36 9.98 15.17
CA ALA A 3 18.66 9.12 16.31
C ALA A 3 17.68 7.95 16.39
N TYR A 4 16.41 8.17 16.03
CA TYR A 4 15.37 7.15 16.06
C TYR A 4 14.53 7.14 14.79
N VAL A 5 14.06 5.94 14.43
CA VAL A 5 13.04 5.74 13.40
C VAL A 5 11.88 4.98 14.02
N LEU A 6 10.69 5.55 13.99
CA LEU A 6 9.45 4.84 14.27
C LEU A 6 8.82 4.43 12.94
N SER A 7 8.45 3.16 12.80
CA SER A 7 7.70 2.67 11.66
C SER A 7 6.37 2.10 12.12
N ALA A 8 5.28 2.57 11.52
CA ALA A 8 3.93 2.18 11.87
C ALA A 8 3.16 1.61 10.66
N ASP A 9 2.65 0.38 10.79
CA ASP A 9 1.62 -0.14 9.90
C ASP A 9 0.25 0.31 10.40
N TRP A 10 -0.53 0.97 9.53
CA TRP A 10 -1.71 1.72 9.95
C TRP A 10 -3.03 1.17 9.41
N GLY A 11 -3.64 0.28 10.18
CA GLY A 11 -4.99 -0.21 9.94
C GLY A 11 -6.12 0.74 10.38
N LYS A 12 -7.33 0.48 9.88
CA LYS A 12 -8.58 1.14 10.34
C LYS A 12 -8.84 0.91 11.83
N ALA A 13 -8.53 -0.29 12.34
CA ALA A 13 -8.75 -0.65 13.74
C ALA A 13 -7.46 -0.43 14.56
N ALA A 14 -7.55 0.34 15.64
CA ALA A 14 -6.39 0.67 16.48
C ALA A 14 -5.64 -0.55 17.04
N GLY A 15 -6.36 -1.66 17.28
CA GLY A 15 -5.77 -2.92 17.74
C GLY A 15 -5.05 -3.74 16.66
N LYS A 16 -5.13 -3.34 15.39
CA LYS A 16 -4.44 -3.95 14.25
C LYS A 16 -3.34 -3.03 13.70
N ARG A 17 -2.79 -2.18 14.56
CA ARG A 17 -1.68 -1.28 14.23
C ARG A 17 -0.45 -1.79 14.94
N ALA A 18 0.67 -1.83 14.23
CA ALA A 18 1.96 -2.22 14.78
C ALA A 18 2.92 -1.03 14.69
N VAL A 19 3.77 -0.86 15.70
CA VAL A 19 4.82 0.16 15.70
C VAL A 19 6.13 -0.48 16.12
N TYR A 20 7.16 -0.27 15.30
CA TYR A 20 8.54 -0.65 15.60
C TYR A 20 9.39 0.60 15.74
N VAL A 21 10.35 0.55 16.66
CA VAL A 21 11.38 1.57 16.82
C VAL A 21 12.73 1.00 16.41
N ALA A 22 13.46 1.74 15.59
CA ALA A 22 14.87 1.52 15.35
C ALA A 22 15.68 2.64 16.02
N GLU A 23 16.59 2.25 16.91
CA GLU A 23 17.54 3.16 17.54
C GLU A 23 18.85 3.13 16.75
N VAL A 24 19.19 4.26 16.13
CA VAL A 24 20.31 4.34 15.18
C VAL A 24 21.63 4.13 15.90
N GLY A 25 21.85 4.76 17.05
CA GLY A 25 23.09 4.63 17.82
C GLY A 25 23.31 3.23 18.37
N ALA A 26 22.27 2.63 18.94
CA ALA A 26 22.31 1.29 19.52
C ALA A 26 22.21 0.15 18.47
N ARG A 27 22.00 0.49 17.19
CA ARG A 27 21.83 -0.47 16.09
C ARG A 27 20.80 -1.55 16.45
N SER A 28 19.65 -1.14 16.96
CA SER A 28 18.62 -2.09 17.41
C SER A 28 17.26 -1.75 16.84
N ILE A 29 16.46 -2.79 16.59
CA ILE A 29 15.07 -2.67 16.15
C ILE A 29 14.20 -3.52 17.08
N GLY A 30 13.13 -2.93 17.60
CA GLY A 30 12.21 -3.63 18.48
C GLY A 30 10.77 -3.13 18.35
N ARG A 31 9.84 -3.95 18.79
CA ARG A 31 8.41 -3.62 18.78
C ARG A 31 8.08 -2.71 19.95
N CYS A 32 7.37 -1.60 19.68
CA CYS A 32 6.83 -0.76 20.73
C CYS A 32 5.62 -1.44 21.39
N LYS A 33 5.53 -1.37 22.72
CA LYS A 33 4.34 -1.82 23.45
C LYS A 33 3.14 -0.94 23.05
N PRO A 34 2.02 -1.53 22.60
CA PRO A 34 0.85 -0.73 22.24
C PRO A 34 0.27 -0.05 23.49
N PRO A 35 -0.21 1.20 23.38
CA PRO A 35 -0.96 1.87 24.43
C PRO A 35 -2.25 1.11 24.76
N THR A 36 -2.80 1.34 25.96
CA THR A 36 -4.16 0.90 26.29
C THR A 36 -5.15 1.48 25.28
N GLY A 37 -5.95 0.62 24.64
CA GLY A 37 -6.87 1.01 23.55
C GLY A 37 -6.25 1.00 22.15
N GLY A 38 -4.95 0.68 22.02
CA GLY A 38 -4.24 0.58 20.75
C GLY A 38 -3.58 1.90 20.31
N TRP A 39 -2.94 1.86 19.14
CA TRP A 39 -2.23 3.02 18.60
C TRP A 39 -3.20 4.05 18.03
N THR A 40 -2.92 5.33 18.28
CA THR A 40 -3.54 6.51 17.65
C THR A 40 -2.44 7.44 17.18
N ALA A 41 -2.71 8.34 16.23
CA ALA A 41 -1.72 9.30 15.73
C ALA A 41 -1.12 10.11 16.90
N LYS A 42 -1.97 10.53 17.84
CA LYS A 42 -1.54 11.23 19.07
C LYS A 42 -0.61 10.39 19.94
N ALA A 43 -0.92 9.11 20.13
CA ALA A 43 -0.08 8.23 20.94
C ALA A 43 1.27 7.95 20.26
N LEU A 44 1.28 7.74 18.95
CA LEU A 44 2.50 7.58 18.15
C LEU A 44 3.40 8.82 18.25
N LEU A 45 2.83 10.01 18.03
CA LEU A 45 3.57 11.27 18.09
C LEU A 45 4.09 11.59 19.49
N ARG A 46 3.36 11.23 20.56
CA ARG A 46 3.84 11.36 21.94
C ARG A 46 5.06 10.48 22.21
N VAL A 47 5.10 9.26 21.67
CA VAL A 47 6.29 8.40 21.78
C VAL A 47 7.46 9.05 21.03
N ALA A 48 7.22 9.56 19.83
CA ALA A 48 8.24 10.26 19.05
C ALA A 48 8.78 11.50 19.76
N GLU A 49 7.91 12.29 20.38
CA GLU A 49 8.27 13.47 21.18
C GLU A 49 9.10 13.11 22.42
N GLY A 50 8.78 11.99 23.08
CA GLY A 50 9.62 11.48 24.17
C GLY A 50 11.03 11.12 23.70
N LEU A 51 11.15 10.46 22.54
CA LEU A 51 12.42 10.08 21.93
C LEU A 51 13.19 11.29 21.39
N SER A 52 12.51 12.36 21.00
CA SER A 52 13.15 13.53 20.37
C SER A 52 14.10 14.30 21.31
N ARG A 53 13.93 14.10 22.63
CA ARG A 53 14.86 14.58 23.67
C ARG A 53 16.28 14.00 23.53
N HIS A 54 16.42 12.91 22.79
CA HIS A 54 17.69 12.21 22.57
C HIS A 54 18.21 12.35 21.13
N GLY A 55 17.52 13.11 20.28
CA GLY A 55 17.94 13.40 18.90
C GLY A 55 16.77 13.39 17.91
N ALA A 56 17.03 13.60 16.62
CA ALA A 56 15.96 13.67 15.63
C ALA A 56 15.23 12.33 15.48
N VAL A 57 13.91 12.37 15.31
CA VAL A 57 13.03 11.20 15.19
C VAL A 57 12.30 11.24 13.86
N LEU A 58 12.45 10.18 13.08
CA LEU A 58 11.70 9.98 11.84
C LEU A 58 10.53 9.04 12.11
N VAL A 59 9.30 9.44 11.79
CA VAL A 59 8.08 8.64 11.98
C VAL A 59 7.52 8.28 10.61
N GLY A 60 7.77 7.06 10.14
CA GLY A 60 7.19 6.53 8.92
C GLY A 60 5.88 5.79 9.17
N VAL A 61 4.83 6.11 8.42
CA VAL A 61 3.51 5.49 8.55
C VAL A 61 3.03 4.91 7.21
N ASP A 62 2.52 3.67 7.18
CA ASP A 62 1.91 3.05 5.98
C ASP A 62 0.52 3.63 5.70
N VAL A 63 0.50 4.86 5.22
CA VAL A 63 -0.66 5.63 4.79
C VAL A 63 -0.24 6.54 3.65
N VAL A 64 -1.22 7.09 2.96
CA VAL A 64 -0.97 8.16 1.98
C VAL A 64 -0.93 9.52 2.68
N LEU A 65 0.15 10.28 2.51
CA LEU A 65 0.28 11.69 2.85
C LEU A 65 0.42 12.50 1.57
N GLY A 66 -0.69 13.08 1.14
CA GLY A 66 -0.78 13.83 -0.11
C GLY A 66 -2.03 13.47 -0.91
N LEU A 67 -2.19 14.16 -2.03
CA LEU A 67 -3.31 14.06 -2.94
C LEU A 67 -2.82 13.93 -4.38
N PRO A 68 -3.52 13.19 -5.25
CA PRO A 68 -3.29 13.26 -6.68
C PRO A 68 -3.45 14.69 -7.18
N ASP A 69 -2.55 15.15 -8.05
CA ASP A 69 -2.56 16.52 -8.57
C ASP A 69 -3.92 16.93 -9.18
N GLY A 70 -4.53 16.02 -9.95
CA GLY A 70 -5.86 16.24 -10.55
C GLY A 70 -6.98 16.49 -9.53
N TYR A 71 -6.90 15.85 -8.36
CA TYR A 71 -7.83 16.09 -7.27
C TYR A 71 -7.51 17.38 -6.49
N TRP A 72 -6.22 17.66 -6.27
CA TRP A 72 -5.76 18.84 -5.55
C TRP A 72 -6.29 20.15 -6.14
N HIS A 73 -6.32 20.24 -7.47
CA HIS A 73 -6.83 21.40 -8.18
C HIS A 73 -8.27 21.78 -7.81
N SER A 74 -9.12 20.79 -7.54
CA SER A 74 -10.49 21.00 -7.07
C SER A 74 -10.55 21.22 -5.56
N ALA A 75 -9.81 20.42 -4.78
CA ALA A 75 -9.90 20.41 -3.33
C ALA A 75 -9.32 21.66 -2.65
N ARG A 76 -8.31 22.31 -3.23
CA ARG A 76 -7.63 23.46 -2.61
C ARG A 76 -8.47 24.73 -2.49
N LYS A 77 -9.66 24.77 -3.11
CA LYS A 77 -10.58 25.93 -3.13
C LYS A 77 -11.71 25.84 -2.09
N ASP A 78 -11.63 24.92 -1.14
CA ASP A 78 -12.70 24.69 -0.16
C ASP A 78 -12.96 25.92 0.73
N GLY A 79 -14.23 26.24 0.96
CA GLY A 79 -14.66 27.35 1.83
C GLY A 79 -14.18 28.75 1.42
N GLY A 80 -13.73 28.95 0.18
CA GLY A 80 -13.23 30.24 -0.31
C GLY A 80 -11.80 30.59 0.11
N ARG A 81 -11.11 29.73 0.87
CA ARG A 81 -9.71 29.91 1.25
C ARG A 81 -8.83 28.96 0.45
N LEU A 82 -7.83 29.52 -0.23
CA LEU A 82 -6.82 28.73 -0.94
C LEU A 82 -5.84 28.15 0.06
N SER A 83 -5.76 26.82 0.13
CA SER A 83 -4.68 26.14 0.86
C SER A 83 -3.43 26.08 -0.02
N ALA A 84 -2.27 26.45 0.52
CA ALA A 84 -1.02 26.42 -0.21
C ALA A 84 -0.45 25.00 -0.30
N THR A 85 -0.65 24.18 0.73
CA THR A 85 -0.14 22.81 0.81
C THR A 85 -1.20 21.81 1.26
N PHE A 86 -0.95 20.52 1.03
CA PHE A 86 -1.74 19.40 1.55
C PHE A 86 -1.92 19.47 3.07
N VAL A 87 -0.89 19.87 3.82
CA VAL A 87 -0.94 19.93 5.29
C VAL A 87 -1.90 21.01 5.76
N GLU A 88 -1.84 22.22 5.17
CA GLU A 88 -2.78 23.30 5.46
C GLU A 88 -4.22 22.89 5.15
N TRP A 89 -4.42 22.25 4.00
CA TRP A 89 -5.71 21.73 3.59
C TRP A 89 -6.25 20.68 4.56
N LEU A 90 -5.43 19.69 4.94
CA LEU A 90 -5.82 18.63 5.87
C LEU A 90 -6.13 19.19 7.27
N ALA A 91 -5.39 20.21 7.73
CA ALA A 91 -5.64 20.90 9.00
C ALA A 91 -6.98 21.65 9.01
N ALA A 92 -7.43 22.15 7.85
CA ALA A 92 -8.71 22.85 7.70
C ALA A 92 -9.93 21.92 7.65
N LEU A 93 -9.73 20.62 7.37
CA LEU A 93 -10.83 19.65 7.29
C LEU A 93 -11.45 19.39 8.66
N ARG A 94 -12.79 19.35 8.71
CA ARG A 94 -13.54 18.93 9.90
C ARG A 94 -13.71 17.40 9.92
N PRO A 95 -13.23 16.67 10.95
CA PRO A 95 -13.41 15.21 11.04
C PRO A 95 -14.88 14.75 10.99
N SER A 96 -15.79 15.55 11.53
CA SER A 96 -17.24 15.32 11.52
C SER A 96 -17.93 15.77 10.23
N GLY A 97 -17.19 16.38 9.30
CA GLY A 97 -17.71 16.88 8.03
C GLY A 97 -18.09 15.79 7.01
N GLY A 98 -18.64 16.22 5.89
CA GLY A 98 -19.02 15.34 4.77
C GLY A 98 -17.81 14.64 4.13
N PHE A 99 -16.62 15.23 4.23
CA PHE A 99 -15.39 14.76 3.60
C PHE A 99 -15.09 13.30 3.86
N PHE A 100 -15.14 12.84 5.12
CA PHE A 100 -14.75 11.48 5.48
C PHE A 100 -15.86 10.43 5.28
N ARG A 101 -17.04 10.86 4.79
CA ARG A 101 -18.14 9.94 4.44
C ARG A 101 -17.81 9.21 3.15
N GLU A 102 -18.21 7.94 3.08
CA GLU A 102 -18.03 7.13 1.87
C GLU A 102 -19.17 7.42 0.88
N SER A 103 -18.81 7.63 -0.37
CA SER A 103 -19.72 7.56 -1.51
C SER A 103 -20.08 6.10 -1.77
N ARG A 104 -21.38 5.80 -1.86
CA ARG A 104 -21.91 4.45 -2.05
C ARG A 104 -21.91 4.05 -3.53
N THR A 105 -22.01 5.03 -4.41
CA THR A 105 -21.98 4.86 -5.87
C THR A 105 -20.99 5.82 -6.51
N ALA A 106 -20.73 5.66 -7.81
CA ALA A 106 -19.84 6.56 -8.54
C ALA A 106 -20.52 7.91 -8.85
N GLU A 107 -21.86 7.92 -8.88
CA GLU A 107 -22.69 9.09 -9.10
C GLU A 107 -22.71 9.99 -7.85
N GLU A 108 -22.66 9.40 -6.66
CA GLU A 108 -22.51 10.12 -5.38
C GLU A 108 -21.11 10.71 -5.18
N TRP A 109 -20.13 10.27 -5.98
CA TRP A 109 -18.74 10.73 -5.83
C TRP A 109 -18.62 12.21 -6.21
N MET A 110 -18.01 12.97 -5.31
CA MET A 110 -17.69 14.39 -5.46
C MET A 110 -16.39 14.75 -4.72
N PRO A 111 -15.72 15.86 -5.07
CA PRO A 111 -14.52 16.29 -4.36
C PRO A 111 -14.70 16.37 -2.84
N GLU A 112 -15.86 16.81 -2.36
CA GLU A 112 -16.18 16.97 -0.94
C GLU A 112 -16.58 15.64 -0.26
N ARG A 113 -16.64 14.54 -1.00
CA ARG A 113 -16.92 13.17 -0.50
C ARG A 113 -16.14 12.13 -1.33
N PRO A 114 -14.80 12.16 -1.28
CA PRO A 114 -14.01 11.46 -2.27
C PRO A 114 -13.83 9.97 -1.97
N TRP A 115 -14.10 9.52 -0.74
CA TRP A 115 -13.90 8.13 -0.33
C TRP A 115 -14.94 7.20 -0.93
N PHE A 116 -14.54 6.02 -1.39
CA PHE A 116 -15.47 5.06 -1.98
C PHE A 116 -15.07 3.61 -1.76
N ARG A 117 -16.07 2.73 -1.74
CA ARG A 117 -15.89 1.28 -1.85
C ARG A 117 -15.97 0.90 -3.34
N VAL A 118 -15.02 0.09 -3.80
CA VAL A 118 -15.10 -0.48 -5.15
C VAL A 118 -16.09 -1.66 -5.12
N PRO A 119 -17.20 -1.61 -5.86
CA PRO A 119 -18.13 -2.74 -5.92
C PRO A 119 -17.46 -3.97 -6.55
N PRO A 120 -17.85 -5.19 -6.15
CA PRO A 120 -17.38 -6.39 -6.82
C PRO A 120 -17.83 -6.40 -8.29
N GLY A 121 -17.01 -6.96 -9.19
CA GLY A 121 -17.30 -7.10 -10.62
C GLY A 121 -16.42 -6.25 -11.54
N GLN A 122 -16.58 -6.45 -12.85
CA GLN A 122 -15.82 -5.70 -13.85
C GLN A 122 -16.27 -4.24 -13.92
N GLY A 123 -15.31 -3.31 -14.05
CA GLY A 123 -15.58 -1.89 -14.30
C GLY A 123 -15.85 -1.02 -13.08
N GLY A 124 -15.97 -1.60 -11.87
CA GLY A 124 -16.27 -0.84 -10.64
C GLY A 124 -15.32 0.35 -10.40
N LEU A 125 -14.01 0.12 -10.45
CA LEU A 125 -13.01 1.17 -10.26
C LEU A 125 -12.97 2.19 -11.43
N SER A 126 -13.25 1.74 -12.65
CA SER A 126 -13.20 2.61 -13.83
C SER A 126 -14.27 3.70 -13.79
N ARG A 127 -15.45 3.41 -13.24
CA ARG A 127 -16.52 4.40 -13.05
C ARG A 127 -16.09 5.54 -12.15
N TYR A 128 -15.45 5.23 -11.02
CA TYR A 128 -14.88 6.24 -10.13
C TYR A 128 -13.77 7.05 -10.81
N LYS A 129 -12.83 6.38 -11.49
CA LYS A 129 -11.73 7.06 -12.21
C LYS A 129 -12.21 8.09 -13.22
N ALA A 130 -13.32 7.81 -13.93
CA ALA A 130 -13.90 8.74 -14.89
C ALA A 130 -14.44 10.03 -14.25
N ARG A 131 -14.65 10.07 -12.92
CA ARG A 131 -15.17 11.23 -12.19
C ARG A 131 -14.09 12.20 -11.71
N VAL A 132 -12.80 11.83 -11.80
CA VAL A 132 -11.69 12.68 -11.32
C VAL A 132 -10.89 13.22 -12.51
N PRO A 133 -11.07 14.51 -12.85
CA PRO A 133 -10.18 15.19 -13.78
C PRO A 133 -8.71 15.05 -13.34
N GLY A 134 -7.80 14.75 -14.27
CA GLY A 134 -6.37 14.54 -13.96
C GLY A 134 -6.03 13.21 -13.27
N GLY A 135 -7.02 12.40 -12.89
CA GLY A 135 -6.84 11.04 -12.38
C GLY A 135 -6.71 10.90 -10.86
N MET A 136 -6.80 9.65 -10.39
CA MET A 136 -6.89 9.31 -8.96
C MET A 136 -5.59 8.81 -8.33
N LEU A 137 -4.47 8.92 -9.04
CA LEU A 137 -3.18 8.41 -8.59
C LEU A 137 -2.18 9.55 -8.58
N ARG A 138 -1.32 9.59 -7.57
CA ARG A 138 -0.13 10.43 -7.58
C ARG A 138 0.90 9.89 -8.57
N ARG A 139 1.91 10.69 -8.92
CA ARG A 139 3.07 10.24 -9.69
C ARG A 139 3.74 9.03 -9.04
N ILE A 140 3.95 9.08 -7.73
CA ILE A 140 4.60 8.00 -6.99
C ILE A 140 3.74 6.74 -6.91
N ASP A 141 2.41 6.87 -6.78
CA ASP A 141 1.49 5.72 -6.81
C ASP A 141 1.54 5.00 -8.15
N ARG A 142 1.62 5.74 -9.26
CA ARG A 142 1.78 5.14 -10.61
C ARG A 142 3.08 4.34 -10.69
N ALA A 143 4.18 4.91 -10.21
CA ALA A 143 5.49 4.28 -10.25
C ALA A 143 5.57 3.04 -9.35
N THR A 144 4.94 3.06 -8.17
CA THR A 144 4.96 1.94 -7.22
C THR A 144 3.83 0.91 -7.44
N ALA A 145 3.02 1.10 -8.50
CA ALA A 145 1.78 0.36 -8.74
C ALA A 145 0.82 0.37 -7.52
N GLY A 146 0.83 1.50 -6.79
CA GLY A 146 -0.06 1.83 -5.70
C GLY A 146 -1.52 1.91 -6.14
N LYS A 147 -2.40 2.12 -5.15
CA LYS A 147 -3.84 2.19 -5.36
C LYS A 147 -4.35 3.62 -5.15
N PRO A 148 -5.49 3.99 -5.74
CA PRO A 148 -6.12 5.28 -5.45
C PRO A 148 -6.30 5.51 -3.95
N VAL A 149 -5.85 6.66 -3.46
CA VAL A 149 -5.89 7.01 -2.03
C VAL A 149 -7.28 6.86 -1.43
N PHE A 150 -8.31 7.21 -2.19
CA PHE A 150 -9.69 7.25 -1.70
C PHE A 150 -10.44 5.91 -1.76
N ALA A 151 -9.84 4.85 -2.31
CA ALA A 151 -10.47 3.54 -2.34
C ALA A 151 -10.34 2.87 -0.96
N VAL A 152 -11.44 2.81 -0.19
CA VAL A 152 -11.40 2.29 1.19
C VAL A 152 -11.51 0.77 1.30
N SER A 153 -12.22 0.11 0.37
CA SER A 153 -12.45 -1.34 0.40
C SER A 153 -12.90 -1.87 -0.97
N GLY A 154 -12.97 -3.20 -1.11
CA GLY A 154 -13.36 -3.86 -2.36
C GLY A 154 -12.23 -3.93 -3.41
N PHE A 155 -11.02 -3.54 -3.03
CA PHE A 155 -9.86 -3.50 -3.90
C PHE A 155 -8.61 -4.00 -3.15
N PRO A 156 -8.12 -5.22 -3.43
CA PRO A 156 -6.98 -5.78 -2.72
C PRO A 156 -5.74 -4.88 -2.75
N GLY A 157 -5.14 -4.70 -1.57
CA GLY A 157 -3.97 -3.84 -1.36
C GLY A 157 -4.27 -2.34 -1.29
N SER A 158 -5.53 -1.93 -1.13
CA SER A 158 -5.87 -0.52 -0.86
C SER A 158 -5.56 -0.13 0.58
N VAL A 159 -4.83 0.96 0.78
CA VAL A 159 -4.57 1.56 2.11
C VAL A 159 -5.62 2.59 2.51
N GLY A 160 -6.61 2.88 1.64
CA GLY A 160 -7.53 4.02 1.82
C GLY A 160 -8.34 3.99 3.13
N SER A 161 -8.68 2.80 3.66
CA SER A 161 -9.31 2.71 4.99
C SER A 161 -8.39 3.20 6.12
N GLY A 162 -7.11 2.79 6.08
CA GLY A 162 -6.09 3.21 7.05
C GLY A 162 -5.78 4.70 6.90
N THR A 163 -5.51 5.15 5.67
CA THR A 163 -5.30 6.56 5.35
C THR A 163 -6.43 7.45 5.84
N ARG A 164 -7.68 7.10 5.55
CA ARG A 164 -8.84 7.89 5.98
C ARG A 164 -8.86 8.06 7.49
N THR A 165 -8.69 6.96 8.22
CA THR A 165 -8.69 7.00 9.69
C THR A 165 -7.50 7.80 10.22
N PHE A 166 -6.32 7.65 9.62
CA PHE A 166 -5.16 8.45 10.00
C PHE A 166 -5.40 9.95 9.77
N TRP A 167 -5.98 10.34 8.64
CA TRP A 167 -6.29 11.75 8.34
C TRP A 167 -7.29 12.35 9.32
N GLN A 168 -8.30 11.57 9.75
CA GLN A 168 -9.24 11.99 10.81
C GLN A 168 -8.55 12.23 12.16
N GLU A 169 -7.52 11.45 12.46
CA GLU A 169 -6.74 11.57 13.69
C GLU A 169 -5.68 12.69 13.59
N LEU A 170 -5.07 12.87 12.42
CA LEU A 170 -3.97 13.81 12.18
C LEU A 170 -4.46 15.25 11.98
N GLY A 171 -5.54 15.48 11.23
CA GLY A 171 -6.06 16.83 10.94
C GLY A 171 -6.20 17.73 12.18
N PRO A 172 -6.86 17.25 13.26
CA PRO A 172 -6.97 18.01 14.52
C PRO A 172 -5.63 18.29 15.23
N LEU A 173 -4.60 17.48 14.98
CA LEU A 173 -3.25 17.70 15.53
C LEU A 173 -2.49 18.75 14.71
N LEU A 174 -2.72 18.80 13.39
CA LEU A 174 -2.13 19.81 12.51
C LEU A 174 -2.69 21.22 12.74
N ALA A 175 -3.94 21.31 13.20
CA ALA A 175 -4.63 22.58 13.47
C ALA A 175 -4.25 23.25 14.81
N ARG A 176 -3.27 22.70 15.54
CA ARG A 176 -2.81 23.18 16.85
C ARG A 176 -1.32 23.47 16.80
N GLU A 177 -0.84 24.18 17.81
CA GLU A 177 0.60 24.26 18.09
C GLU A 177 1.16 22.86 18.32
N ARG A 178 2.32 22.56 17.73
CA ARG A 178 2.89 21.22 17.67
C ARG A 178 4.40 21.26 17.45
N ASP A 179 5.08 20.24 17.97
CA ASP A 179 6.54 20.07 17.89
C ASP A 179 6.97 19.00 16.86
N PHE A 180 6.15 18.81 15.83
CA PHE A 180 6.46 17.90 14.73
C PHE A 180 6.14 18.55 13.38
N THR A 181 6.86 18.14 12.34
CA THR A 181 6.61 18.54 10.94
C THR A 181 6.13 17.36 10.11
N VAL A 182 5.46 17.64 9.00
CA VAL A 182 5.05 16.63 8.02
C VAL A 182 5.87 16.80 6.74
N TRP A 183 6.77 15.87 6.49
CA TRP A 183 7.58 15.86 5.27
C TRP A 183 6.79 15.25 4.10
N PRO A 184 6.94 15.77 2.86
CA PRO A 184 7.85 16.85 2.43
C PRO A 184 7.23 18.26 2.46
N PHE A 185 6.04 18.43 3.02
CA PHE A 185 5.30 19.69 2.95
C PHE A 185 5.86 20.77 3.89
N GLU A 186 6.55 20.37 4.95
CA GLU A 186 7.08 21.24 5.99
C GLU A 186 8.56 20.93 6.24
N GLY A 187 9.45 21.69 5.59
CA GLY A 187 10.91 21.57 5.74
C GLY A 187 11.63 21.20 4.45
N ALA A 188 12.94 21.03 4.52
CA ALA A 188 13.76 20.75 3.34
C ALA A 188 13.46 19.36 2.76
N ALA A 189 12.98 19.29 1.52
CA ALA A 189 12.65 18.03 0.84
C ALA A 189 13.77 16.99 0.81
N ALA A 190 15.03 17.43 0.74
CA ALA A 190 16.18 16.56 0.50
C ALA A 190 16.59 15.69 1.71
N SER A 191 16.27 16.10 2.94
CA SER A 191 16.86 15.51 4.15
C SER A 191 15.89 15.51 5.35
N PRO A 192 14.91 14.59 5.39
CA PRO A 192 14.03 14.49 6.55
C PRO A 192 14.85 14.24 7.83
N GLY A 193 14.65 15.07 8.85
CA GLY A 193 15.33 14.99 10.15
C GLY A 193 16.68 15.72 10.25
N ALA A 194 17.06 16.53 9.23
CA ALA A 194 18.25 17.38 9.30
C ALA A 194 18.14 18.44 10.40
N ASP A 195 16.96 19.05 10.55
CA ASP A 195 16.71 20.20 11.43
C ASP A 195 16.46 19.81 12.91
N GLY A 196 16.54 18.50 13.24
CA GLY A 196 16.15 18.00 14.55
C GLY A 196 14.64 17.75 14.67
N GLY A 197 14.19 17.40 15.88
CA GLY A 197 12.76 17.23 16.18
C GLY A 197 12.11 15.96 15.63
N VAL A 198 10.77 15.98 15.56
CA VAL A 198 9.94 14.87 15.07
C VAL A 198 9.47 15.17 13.65
N VAL A 199 9.76 14.25 12.71
CA VAL A 199 9.33 14.37 11.31
C VAL A 199 8.41 13.20 10.96
N LEU A 200 7.17 13.50 10.60
CA LEU A 200 6.19 12.53 10.11
C LEU A 200 6.32 12.36 8.60
N CYS A 201 6.36 11.11 8.14
CA CYS A 201 6.55 10.73 6.75
C CYS A 201 5.63 9.58 6.34
N GLU A 202 5.36 9.50 5.04
CA GLU A 202 4.72 8.34 4.42
C GLU A 202 5.76 7.25 4.12
N THR A 203 5.37 5.99 4.35
CA THR A 203 6.14 4.79 3.97
C THR A 203 5.29 3.88 3.10
N TYR A 204 5.95 3.01 2.32
CA TYR A 204 5.28 1.95 1.57
C TYR A 204 6.03 0.62 1.72
N PRO A 205 5.45 -0.39 2.41
CA PRO A 205 6.15 -1.63 2.77
C PRO A 205 6.78 -2.39 1.59
N ARG A 206 6.24 -2.25 0.37
CA ARG A 206 6.83 -2.91 -0.81
C ARG A 206 8.18 -2.31 -1.24
N LEU A 207 8.45 -1.05 -0.93
CA LEU A 207 9.80 -0.49 -1.05
C LEU A 207 10.68 -1.03 0.08
N ALA A 208 10.15 -1.10 1.29
CA ALA A 208 10.87 -1.60 2.45
C ALA A 208 11.41 -3.01 2.29
N TYR A 209 10.65 -3.95 1.73
CA TYR A 209 11.15 -5.32 1.56
C TYR A 209 12.42 -5.38 0.71
N ALA A 210 12.47 -4.61 -0.39
CA ALA A 210 13.66 -4.53 -1.23
C ALA A 210 14.80 -3.84 -0.49
N GLY A 211 14.50 -2.72 0.19
CA GLY A 211 15.49 -1.97 0.97
C GLY A 211 16.15 -2.80 2.07
N ALA A 212 15.37 -3.65 2.74
CA ALA A 212 15.84 -4.50 3.82
C ALA A 212 16.56 -5.78 3.35
N LEU A 213 16.14 -6.38 2.22
CA LEU A 213 16.59 -7.72 1.80
C LEU A 213 17.55 -7.77 0.62
N ALA A 214 17.73 -6.68 -0.13
CA ALA A 214 18.66 -6.67 -1.26
C ALA A 214 20.12 -6.68 -0.76
N ASP A 215 21.01 -7.35 -1.48
CA ASP A 215 22.44 -7.31 -1.13
C ASP A 215 23.01 -5.90 -1.30
N GLU A 216 22.57 -5.19 -2.35
CA GLU A 216 23.01 -3.84 -2.68
C GLU A 216 21.85 -2.86 -2.91
N LEU A 217 22.15 -1.57 -2.75
CA LEU A 217 21.27 -0.45 -3.05
C LEU A 217 21.91 0.46 -4.12
N PRO A 218 21.14 0.98 -5.10
CA PRO A 218 19.69 0.93 -5.16
C PRO A 218 19.12 -0.39 -5.69
N ALA A 219 17.97 -0.80 -5.15
CA ALA A 219 17.29 -2.05 -5.52
C ALA A 219 15.99 -1.81 -6.31
N SER A 220 15.47 -2.85 -6.94
CA SER A 220 14.11 -2.84 -7.51
C SER A 220 13.09 -3.21 -6.43
N ALA A 221 11.93 -2.56 -6.44
CA ALA A 221 10.84 -2.86 -5.51
C ALA A 221 10.48 -4.35 -5.50
N LEU A 222 10.25 -4.91 -4.30
CA LEU A 222 10.03 -6.33 -4.09
C LEU A 222 8.57 -6.56 -3.71
N ALA A 223 7.90 -7.49 -4.40
CA ALA A 223 6.59 -7.96 -4.00
C ALA A 223 6.76 -9.17 -3.07
N TRP A 224 6.39 -9.03 -1.80
CA TRP A 224 6.44 -10.12 -0.84
C TRP A 224 5.04 -10.67 -0.55
N PRO A 225 4.82 -12.00 -0.55
CA PRO A 225 3.52 -12.59 -0.25
C PRO A 225 3.26 -12.62 1.26
N LYS A 226 3.24 -11.43 1.90
CA LYS A 226 3.17 -11.25 3.36
C LYS A 226 1.98 -11.94 4.02
N SER A 227 0.91 -12.24 3.28
CA SER A 227 -0.26 -12.91 3.83
C SER A 227 -0.05 -14.38 4.20
N LYS A 228 1.04 -14.99 3.74
CA LYS A 228 1.39 -16.36 4.09
C LYS A 228 2.35 -16.37 5.27
N ALA A 229 1.98 -17.06 6.36
CA ALA A 229 2.82 -17.20 7.54
C ALA A 229 4.23 -17.74 7.22
N ALA A 230 4.32 -18.76 6.36
CA ALA A 230 5.61 -19.30 5.91
C ALA A 230 6.48 -18.26 5.18
N ALA A 231 5.87 -17.39 4.36
CA ALA A 231 6.61 -16.33 3.69
C ALA A 231 7.08 -15.24 4.66
N ARG A 232 6.33 -14.96 5.73
CA ARG A 232 6.79 -14.05 6.79
C ARG A 232 7.97 -14.66 7.56
N ALA A 233 7.88 -15.95 7.90
CA ALA A 233 9.00 -16.68 8.52
C ALA A 233 10.26 -16.64 7.66
N GLU A 234 10.15 -16.99 6.38
CA GLU A 234 11.25 -16.88 5.41
C GLU A 234 11.81 -15.47 5.32
N GLY A 235 10.93 -14.45 5.25
CA GLY A 235 11.34 -13.05 5.21
C GLY A 235 12.18 -12.67 6.43
N CYS A 236 11.70 -12.98 7.64
CA CYS A 236 12.44 -12.72 8.87
C CYS A 236 13.78 -13.46 8.93
N GLU A 237 13.85 -14.71 8.46
CA GLU A 237 15.12 -15.44 8.37
C GLU A 237 16.10 -14.80 7.39
N ARG A 238 15.62 -14.37 6.23
CA ARG A 238 16.43 -13.65 5.24
C ARG A 238 16.93 -12.31 5.78
N LEU A 239 16.08 -11.59 6.52
CA LEU A 239 16.48 -10.35 7.17
C LEU A 239 17.62 -10.58 8.16
N VAL A 240 17.49 -11.57 9.05
CA VAL A 240 18.54 -11.94 10.02
C VAL A 240 19.88 -12.28 9.32
N ARG A 241 19.83 -12.92 8.15
CA ARG A 241 21.02 -13.31 7.37
C ARG A 241 21.53 -12.24 6.42
N ALA A 242 20.89 -11.07 6.34
CA ALA A 242 21.30 -10.04 5.40
C ALA A 242 22.68 -9.49 5.80
N GLY A 243 23.61 -9.38 4.85
CA GLY A 243 25.00 -9.00 5.14
C GLY A 243 25.15 -7.64 5.84
N TRP A 244 24.22 -6.70 5.60
CA TRP A 244 24.23 -5.40 6.28
C TRP A 244 23.83 -5.48 7.76
N ILE A 245 23.03 -6.48 8.17
CA ILE A 245 22.67 -6.69 9.57
C ILE A 245 23.91 -7.08 10.36
N ASP A 246 24.64 -8.10 9.89
CA ASP A 246 25.88 -8.55 10.51
C ASP A 246 26.99 -7.49 10.41
N GLY A 247 27.21 -6.94 9.20
CA GLY A 247 28.25 -5.94 8.94
C GLY A 247 28.08 -4.62 9.71
N HIS A 248 26.87 -4.30 10.17
CA HIS A 248 26.60 -3.14 11.02
C HIS A 248 26.22 -3.49 12.47
N GLY A 249 26.29 -4.76 12.87
CA GLY A 249 25.98 -5.20 14.23
C GLY A 249 24.54 -4.91 14.66
N VAL A 250 23.58 -5.06 13.76
CA VAL A 250 22.18 -4.72 14.04
C VAL A 250 21.49 -5.84 14.81
N ARG A 251 20.90 -5.51 15.96
CA ARG A 251 20.03 -6.44 16.71
C ARG A 251 18.57 -6.29 16.28
N LEU A 252 17.93 -7.43 16.09
CA LEU A 252 16.51 -7.54 15.74
C LEU A 252 15.77 -8.22 16.89
N ASP A 253 15.00 -7.44 17.64
CA ASP A 253 14.16 -7.91 18.72
C ASP A 253 12.71 -8.11 18.22
N HIS A 254 11.97 -9.01 18.85
CA HIS A 254 10.55 -9.27 18.57
C HIS A 254 10.22 -9.78 17.15
N LEU A 255 11.09 -10.62 16.58
CA LEU A 255 10.87 -11.25 15.26
C LEU A 255 9.65 -12.17 15.25
N GLU A 256 9.33 -12.80 16.37
CA GLU A 256 8.17 -13.69 16.52
C GLU A 256 6.84 -12.98 16.23
N CYS A 257 6.73 -11.70 16.61
CA CYS A 257 5.56 -10.87 16.31
C CYS A 257 5.39 -10.66 14.80
N ALA A 258 6.47 -10.28 14.10
CA ALA A 258 6.48 -10.11 12.64
C ALA A 258 6.23 -11.43 11.87
N ARG A 259 6.65 -12.58 12.41
CA ARG A 259 6.32 -13.89 11.83
C ARG A 259 4.82 -14.19 11.96
N ALA A 260 4.23 -13.85 13.11
CA ALA A 260 2.84 -14.14 13.41
C ALA A 260 1.85 -13.23 12.67
N ASN A 261 2.17 -11.95 12.47
CA ASN A 261 1.22 -10.92 12.04
C ASN A 261 1.73 -10.10 10.83
N GLU A 262 0.83 -9.76 9.89
CA GLU A 262 1.17 -9.00 8.67
C GLU A 262 1.52 -7.54 8.94
N ASP A 263 0.86 -6.90 9.89
CA ASP A 263 1.03 -5.50 10.26
C ASP A 263 2.40 -5.33 10.96
N ASP A 264 2.74 -6.26 11.87
CA ASP A 264 4.06 -6.32 12.51
C ASP A 264 5.18 -6.59 11.50
N PHE A 265 4.93 -7.43 10.49
CA PHE A 265 5.89 -7.69 9.41
C PHE A 265 6.22 -6.42 8.62
N ASP A 266 5.21 -5.65 8.22
CA ASP A 266 5.41 -4.45 7.43
C ASP A 266 6.10 -3.32 8.21
N ALA A 267 5.72 -3.14 9.48
CA ALA A 267 6.36 -2.17 10.38
C ALA A 267 7.83 -2.53 10.66
N LEU A 268 8.15 -3.80 10.96
CA LEU A 268 9.53 -4.25 11.17
C LEU A 268 10.40 -4.02 9.92
N PHE A 269 9.93 -4.46 8.75
CA PHE A 269 10.71 -4.37 7.52
C PHE A 269 10.95 -2.92 7.10
N THR A 270 9.98 -2.05 7.34
CA THR A 270 10.11 -0.62 7.09
C THR A 270 11.11 0.02 8.05
N ALA A 271 11.04 -0.30 9.35
CA ALA A 271 12.06 0.13 10.32
C ALA A 271 13.48 -0.32 9.91
N ALA A 272 13.62 -1.59 9.47
CA ALA A 272 14.90 -2.15 9.05
C ALA A 272 15.46 -1.47 7.79
N ALA A 273 14.63 -1.28 6.75
CA ALA A 273 15.06 -0.64 5.51
C ALA A 273 15.48 0.83 5.72
N VAL A 274 14.73 1.58 6.55
CA VAL A 274 15.08 2.97 6.87
C VAL A 274 16.35 3.02 7.73
N LEU A 275 16.47 2.16 8.76
CA LEU A 275 17.70 2.06 9.55
C LEU A 275 18.90 1.78 8.65
N ARG A 276 18.81 0.79 7.75
CA ARG A 276 19.87 0.47 6.79
C ARG A 276 20.33 1.70 6.01
N CYS A 277 19.38 2.46 5.46
CA CYS A 277 19.72 3.66 4.71
C CYS A 277 20.44 4.70 5.57
N VAL A 278 20.03 4.87 6.83
CA VAL A 278 20.69 5.79 7.76
C VAL A 278 22.11 5.31 8.10
N VAL A 279 22.31 4.03 8.40
CA VAL A 279 23.64 3.51 8.80
C VAL A 279 24.62 3.46 7.63
N GLU A 280 24.13 3.20 6.42
CA GLU A 280 24.90 3.21 5.17
C GLU A 280 24.99 4.60 4.52
N ARG A 281 24.42 5.64 5.14
CA ARG A 281 24.38 7.03 4.63
C ARG A 281 23.80 7.14 3.21
N ARG A 282 22.75 6.37 2.92
CA ARG A 282 21.99 6.46 1.68
C ARG A 282 20.90 7.52 1.81
N ALA A 283 20.67 8.27 0.73
CA ALA A 283 19.52 9.16 0.64
C ALA A 283 18.23 8.34 0.80
N LEU A 284 17.30 8.79 1.65
CA LEU A 284 16.04 8.08 1.90
C LEU A 284 15.05 8.23 0.73
N VAL A 285 15.20 9.31 -0.05
CA VAL A 285 14.31 9.68 -1.15
C VAL A 285 15.12 10.37 -2.26
N SER A 286 14.72 10.19 -3.52
CA SER A 286 15.20 11.00 -4.64
C SER A 286 14.24 12.18 -4.84
N SER A 287 14.77 13.37 -5.10
CA SER A 287 13.96 14.60 -5.28
C SER A 287 12.92 14.49 -6.40
N GLU A 288 13.17 13.63 -7.39
CA GLU A 288 12.21 13.35 -8.48
C GLU A 288 10.89 12.73 -7.98
N TRP A 289 10.87 12.15 -6.78
CA TRP A 289 9.71 11.51 -6.16
C TRP A 289 9.07 12.38 -5.08
N VAL A 290 9.50 13.63 -4.96
CA VAL A 290 9.00 14.58 -3.98
C VAL A 290 8.13 15.63 -4.68
N ASP A 291 7.00 15.94 -4.05
CA ASP A 291 6.14 17.07 -4.36
C ASP A 291 5.77 17.74 -3.02
N GLU A 292 6.29 18.95 -2.79
CA GLU A 292 6.16 19.68 -1.52
C GLU A 292 4.78 20.35 -1.36
N VAL A 293 3.92 20.29 -2.37
CA VAL A 293 2.66 21.03 -2.41
C VAL A 293 1.48 20.09 -2.17
N ALA A 294 1.34 19.06 -3.00
CA ALA A 294 0.14 18.25 -3.09
C ALA A 294 0.41 16.76 -2.97
N GLU A 295 1.31 16.20 -3.78
CA GLU A 295 1.43 14.74 -3.89
C GLU A 295 2.24 14.13 -2.75
N GLY A 296 3.13 14.89 -2.12
CA GLY A 296 4.00 14.40 -1.05
C GLY A 296 5.16 13.56 -1.58
N GLY A 297 5.58 12.56 -0.79
CA GLY A 297 6.65 11.63 -1.14
C GLY A 297 6.56 10.36 -0.29
N MET A 298 7.28 9.31 -0.70
CA MET A 298 7.40 8.07 0.08
C MET A 298 8.86 7.87 0.49
N LEU A 299 9.10 7.57 1.77
CA LEU A 299 10.40 7.09 2.20
C LEU A 299 10.79 5.83 1.40
N LEU A 300 12.10 5.65 1.22
CA LEU A 300 12.73 4.57 0.48
C LEU A 300 12.57 4.64 -1.05
N ALA A 301 11.96 5.70 -1.60
CA ALA A 301 11.88 5.93 -3.05
C ALA A 301 13.20 6.41 -3.70
N GLY A 302 14.25 6.66 -2.91
CA GLY A 302 15.62 6.85 -3.39
C GLY A 302 16.41 5.54 -3.53
N PRO A 303 16.58 4.77 -2.44
CA PRO A 303 17.34 3.52 -2.44
C PRO A 303 16.58 2.39 -3.14
N VAL A 304 15.27 2.51 -3.34
CA VAL A 304 14.48 1.50 -4.05
C VAL A 304 13.73 2.19 -5.18
N ARG A 305 14.07 1.85 -6.42
CA ARG A 305 13.52 2.49 -7.61
C ARG A 305 12.03 2.19 -7.76
N PRO A 306 11.14 3.20 -7.65
CA PRO A 306 9.75 3.05 -8.04
C PRO A 306 9.67 2.65 -9.53
N GLY A 307 8.92 1.60 -9.86
CA GLY A 307 8.66 1.20 -11.25
C GLY A 307 9.66 0.21 -11.88
N ALA A 308 10.81 -0.03 -11.27
CA ALA A 308 11.78 -1.01 -11.79
C ALA A 308 11.34 -2.48 -11.59
N GLY A 309 10.38 -2.70 -10.68
CA GLY A 309 9.72 -3.99 -10.54
C GLY A 309 8.78 -4.25 -11.72
N ARG A 310 9.33 -4.69 -12.86
CA ARG A 310 8.54 -5.51 -13.79
C ARG A 310 7.86 -6.55 -12.90
N ARG A 311 6.52 -6.56 -12.86
CA ARG A 311 5.78 -7.72 -12.33
C ARG A 311 6.53 -8.93 -12.85
N PRO A 312 7.11 -9.82 -12.01
CA PRO A 312 7.82 -10.97 -12.50
C PRO A 312 6.89 -11.57 -13.53
N ARG A 313 7.29 -11.48 -14.81
CA ARG A 313 6.41 -11.73 -15.96
C ARG A 313 5.95 -13.13 -15.68
N ARG A 314 4.70 -13.30 -15.20
CA ARG A 314 4.27 -14.48 -14.43
C ARG A 314 4.86 -15.65 -15.17
N VAL A 315 6.01 -16.13 -14.70
CA VAL A 315 6.59 -17.34 -15.22
C VAL A 315 5.58 -18.25 -14.59
N GLN A 316 4.53 -18.58 -15.35
CA GLN A 316 3.78 -19.78 -15.09
C GLN A 316 4.92 -20.78 -14.96
N SER A 317 5.28 -21.09 -13.71
CA SER A 317 6.23 -22.13 -13.43
C SER A 317 5.60 -23.29 -14.18
N LYS A 318 6.22 -23.67 -15.28
CA LYS A 318 5.82 -24.79 -16.12
C LYS A 318 6.09 -26.09 -15.35
N ALA A 319 5.76 -26.15 -14.07
CA ALA A 319 5.04 -27.30 -13.56
C ALA A 319 3.62 -27.21 -14.13
N ALA A 320 3.51 -27.28 -15.47
CA ALA A 320 2.27 -27.66 -16.09
C ALA A 320 2.00 -29.04 -15.53
N SER A 321 1.01 -29.16 -14.64
CA SER A 321 0.30 -30.40 -14.54
C SER A 321 -0.02 -30.83 -15.98
N ALA A 322 0.46 -31.99 -16.38
CA ALA A 322 0.27 -32.52 -17.73
C ALA A 322 -1.20 -32.83 -18.04
N THR A 323 -2.11 -32.60 -17.08
CA THR A 323 -3.54 -32.79 -17.26
C THR A 323 -4.07 -31.86 -18.35
N MET A 324 -4.49 -32.48 -19.44
CA MET A 324 -5.21 -31.88 -20.54
C MET A 324 -6.69 -32.19 -20.36
N HIS A 325 -7.53 -31.16 -20.34
CA HIS A 325 -8.99 -31.34 -20.36
C HIS A 325 -9.48 -31.00 -21.76
N VAL A 326 -9.99 -31.99 -22.49
CA VAL A 326 -10.62 -31.78 -23.80
C VAL A 326 -12.05 -31.29 -23.56
N CYS A 327 -12.53 -30.36 -24.37
CA CYS A 327 -13.94 -29.93 -24.33
C CYS A 327 -14.86 -31.14 -24.54
N PRO A 328 -15.90 -31.35 -23.70
CA PRO A 328 -16.74 -32.54 -23.79
C PRO A 328 -17.80 -32.44 -24.90
N ILE A 329 -17.95 -31.28 -25.54
CA ILE A 329 -18.87 -31.09 -26.65
C ILE A 329 -18.33 -31.83 -27.88
N SER A 330 -19.15 -32.73 -28.44
CA SER A 330 -18.82 -33.49 -29.65
C SER A 330 -18.35 -32.58 -30.79
N GLY A 331 -17.25 -32.95 -31.45
CA GLY A 331 -16.65 -32.17 -32.55
C GLY A 331 -15.76 -31.01 -32.11
N CYS A 332 -15.67 -30.68 -30.83
CA CYS A 332 -14.80 -29.60 -30.35
C CYS A 332 -13.37 -30.09 -30.09
N SER A 333 -12.39 -29.46 -30.74
CA SER A 333 -10.95 -29.78 -30.57
C SER A 333 -10.25 -28.95 -29.48
N LYS A 334 -11.00 -28.14 -28.72
CA LYS A 334 -10.41 -27.28 -27.68
C LYS A 334 -9.85 -28.09 -26.53
N VAL A 335 -8.58 -27.85 -26.21
CA VAL A 335 -7.90 -28.42 -25.04
C VAL A 335 -7.56 -27.33 -24.03
N PHE A 336 -7.95 -27.51 -22.78
CA PHE A 336 -7.59 -26.68 -21.63
C PHE A 336 -6.42 -27.31 -20.89
N ARG A 337 -5.32 -26.58 -20.73
CA ARG A 337 -4.08 -27.09 -20.12
C ARG A 337 -4.01 -26.72 -18.65
N GLY A 338 -3.76 -27.70 -17.78
CA GLY A 338 -3.51 -27.55 -16.34
C GLY A 338 -4.75 -27.27 -15.49
N SER A 339 -5.81 -26.68 -16.06
CA SER A 339 -7.12 -26.55 -15.43
C SER A 339 -8.18 -26.33 -16.51
N ARG A 340 -9.47 -26.42 -16.14
CA ARG A 340 -10.61 -26.08 -17.01
C ARG A 340 -10.88 -24.57 -17.10
N ALA A 341 -10.02 -23.71 -16.52
CA ALA A 341 -10.25 -22.28 -16.47
C ALA A 341 -10.45 -21.67 -17.88
N GLY A 342 -11.52 -20.89 -18.04
CA GLY A 342 -11.90 -20.28 -19.32
C GLY A 342 -12.82 -21.12 -20.21
N TRP A 343 -13.35 -22.23 -19.71
CA TRP A 343 -14.39 -23.02 -20.41
C TRP A 343 -15.64 -22.19 -20.69
N ASP A 344 -16.04 -21.33 -19.74
CA ASP A 344 -17.17 -20.43 -19.83
C ASP A 344 -17.14 -19.56 -21.09
N LYS A 345 -16.05 -18.81 -21.29
CA LYS A 345 -15.89 -17.95 -22.49
C LYS A 345 -15.83 -18.73 -23.80
N HIS A 346 -15.40 -19.99 -23.73
CA HIS A 346 -15.31 -20.84 -24.91
C HIS A 346 -16.69 -21.30 -25.37
N ILE A 347 -17.56 -21.71 -24.45
CA ILE A 347 -18.90 -22.23 -24.75
C ILE A 347 -19.94 -21.13 -25.05
N GLU A 348 -19.69 -19.90 -24.58
CA GLU A 348 -20.53 -18.72 -24.80
C GLU A 348 -20.64 -18.33 -26.28
N ARG A 349 -19.76 -18.85 -27.15
CA ARG A 349 -19.72 -18.55 -28.57
C ARG A 349 -20.44 -19.64 -29.36
N PRO A 350 -21.64 -19.39 -29.94
CA PRO A 350 -22.31 -20.36 -30.79
C PRO A 350 -21.41 -20.86 -31.93
N ALA A 351 -20.60 -19.97 -32.52
CA ALA A 351 -19.65 -20.33 -33.58
C ALA A 351 -18.55 -21.33 -33.15
N ALA A 352 -18.26 -21.47 -31.85
CA ALA A 352 -17.32 -22.48 -31.36
C ALA A 352 -17.95 -23.89 -31.30
N HIS A 353 -19.28 -23.97 -31.26
CA HIS A 353 -20.06 -25.19 -31.13
C HIS A 353 -21.39 -25.05 -31.90
N PRO A 354 -21.34 -24.95 -33.24
CA PRO A 354 -22.52 -24.61 -34.04
C PRO A 354 -23.65 -25.63 -33.87
N ASP A 355 -23.31 -26.89 -33.63
CA ASP A 355 -24.27 -27.99 -33.53
C ASP A 355 -24.74 -28.27 -32.09
N TRP A 356 -24.03 -27.79 -31.07
CA TRP A 356 -24.39 -28.01 -29.67
C TRP A 356 -25.29 -26.88 -29.16
N ARG A 357 -26.54 -27.25 -28.84
CA ARG A 357 -27.62 -26.33 -28.45
C ARG A 357 -27.74 -25.17 -29.44
N ALA A 358 -27.89 -25.51 -30.73
CA ALA A 358 -27.97 -24.54 -31.83
C ALA A 358 -29.16 -23.56 -31.68
N ASP A 359 -30.16 -23.96 -30.91
CA ASP A 359 -31.34 -23.20 -30.52
C ASP A 359 -31.08 -22.13 -29.46
N VAL A 360 -29.92 -22.14 -28.78
CA VAL A 360 -29.62 -21.26 -27.65
C VAL A 360 -28.54 -20.25 -28.01
N ALA A 361 -28.96 -19.01 -28.28
CA ALA A 361 -28.07 -17.89 -28.58
C ALA A 361 -27.55 -17.15 -27.33
N ASP A 362 -28.31 -17.16 -26.22
CA ASP A 362 -27.95 -16.42 -25.02
C ASP A 362 -26.73 -17.03 -24.30
N PRO A 363 -25.64 -16.28 -24.09
CA PRO A 363 -24.43 -16.79 -23.44
C PRO A 363 -24.65 -17.29 -22.01
N ALA A 364 -25.58 -16.69 -21.24
CA ALA A 364 -25.83 -17.11 -19.86
C ALA A 364 -26.55 -18.45 -19.81
N GLU A 365 -27.53 -18.64 -20.69
CA GLU A 365 -28.27 -19.87 -20.82
C GLU A 365 -27.40 -21.02 -21.35
N ARG A 366 -26.53 -20.75 -22.33
CA ARG A 366 -25.51 -21.73 -22.76
C ARG A 366 -24.62 -22.20 -21.61
N ARG A 367 -24.19 -21.28 -20.74
CA ARG A 367 -23.41 -21.65 -19.53
C ARG A 367 -24.20 -22.49 -18.55
N ARG A 368 -25.50 -22.22 -18.37
CA ARG A 368 -26.37 -23.03 -17.52
C ARG A 368 -26.49 -24.44 -18.08
N LEU A 369 -26.89 -24.56 -19.34
CA LEU A 369 -27.07 -25.84 -20.03
C LEU A 369 -25.78 -26.67 -20.10
N PHE A 370 -24.61 -26.04 -20.30
CA PHE A 370 -23.34 -26.78 -20.24
C PHE A 370 -23.07 -27.41 -18.88
N ARG A 371 -23.42 -26.73 -17.79
CA ARG A 371 -23.25 -27.29 -16.43
C ARG A 371 -24.16 -28.49 -16.19
N GLU A 372 -25.32 -28.49 -16.81
CA GLU A 372 -26.30 -29.58 -16.75
C GLU A 372 -25.86 -30.74 -17.64
N ASP A 373 -25.55 -30.47 -18.91
CA ASP A 373 -25.17 -31.47 -19.90
C ASP A 373 -23.81 -32.15 -19.57
N PHE A 374 -22.90 -31.46 -18.89
CA PHE A 374 -21.53 -31.92 -18.63
C PHE A 374 -21.09 -31.74 -17.18
N ALA A 375 -21.98 -31.99 -16.22
CA ALA A 375 -21.69 -31.88 -14.78
C ALA A 375 -20.45 -32.69 -14.37
N ASP A 376 -20.31 -33.92 -14.86
CA ASP A 376 -19.17 -34.81 -14.57
C ASP A 376 -17.84 -34.27 -15.11
N TRP A 377 -17.88 -33.55 -16.23
CA TRP A 377 -16.67 -32.92 -16.76
C TRP A 377 -16.24 -31.74 -15.90
N LEU A 378 -17.15 -31.10 -15.16
CA LEU A 378 -16.85 -29.96 -14.30
C LEU A 378 -16.42 -30.34 -12.89
N ALA A 379 -16.84 -31.52 -12.40
CA ALA A 379 -16.34 -32.14 -11.16
C ALA A 379 -14.83 -32.36 -11.23
#